data_AF-A0A4W5LTE6-F1
#
_entry.id   AF-A0A4W5LTE6-F1
#
_cell.length_a   1.000
_cell.length_b   1.000
_cell.length_c   1.000
_cell.angle_alpha   90.00
_cell.angle_beta   90.00
_cell.angle_gamma   90.00
#
_symmetry.space_group_name_H-M   'P 1'
#
loop_
_entity.id
_entity.type
_entity.pdbx_description
1 polymer ?
#
loop_
_entity_poly.entity_id
_entity_poly.type
_entity_poly.pdbx_seq_one_letter_code
_entity_poly.pdbx_strand_id
1 'polypeptide(L)' 'MIGGGVLGSGLVQEEILFLMNPELIVSRLFTEKLGDNECLFITGSQQFSQYSGYSDTFKWIGPHRDNIER' A
#
# COMPACT_ATOMS: atom_id res chain seq x y z
N MET A 1 1.38 1.39 13.10
CA MET A 1 2.62 1.32 12.29
C MET A 1 2.17 1.45 10.85
N ILE A 2 2.84 2.28 10.05
CA ILE A 2 2.47 2.49 8.65
C ILE A 2 2.60 1.19 7.85
N GLY A 3 1.64 0.93 6.97
CA GLY A 3 1.54 -0.29 6.17
C GLY A 3 1.04 -1.51 6.94
N GLY A 4 0.55 -1.34 8.18
CA GLY A 4 -0.05 -2.41 8.98
C GLY A 4 0.74 -3.72 8.96
N GLY A 5 0.06 -4.78 8.53
CA GLY A 5 0.58 -6.14 8.38
C GLY A 5 1.12 -6.48 6.98
N VAL A 6 1.48 -5.52 6.13
CA VAL A 6 1.81 -5.77 4.70
C VAL A 6 2.98 -6.74 4.46
N LEU A 7 3.91 -6.86 5.41
CA LEU A 7 5.01 -7.84 5.37
C LEU A 7 4.71 -9.12 6.17
N GLY A 8 3.49 -9.23 6.72
CA GLY A 8 3.00 -10.35 7.48
C GLY A 8 1.72 -10.92 6.84
N SER A 9 0.68 -11.13 7.65
CA SER A 9 -0.60 -11.71 7.21
C SER A 9 -1.72 -10.70 7.01
N GLY A 10 -1.43 -9.39 7.07
CA GLY A 10 -2.44 -8.36 6.84
C GLY A 10 -2.83 -8.32 5.36
N LEU A 11 -4.14 -8.30 5.08
CA LEU A 11 -4.65 -8.22 3.71
C LEU A 11 -5.98 -7.47 3.64
N VAL A 12 -6.05 -6.34 4.33
CA VAL A 12 -7.20 -5.44 4.33
C VAL A 12 -6.83 -4.14 3.62
N GLN A 13 -7.58 -3.05 3.84
CA GLN A 13 -7.44 -1.82 3.04
C GLN A 13 -6.00 -1.29 2.97
N GLU A 14 -5.32 -1.15 4.10
CA GLU A 14 -3.98 -0.56 4.16
C GLU A 14 -2.95 -1.43 3.45
N GLU A 15 -2.96 -2.75 3.69
CA GLU A 15 -2.02 -3.66 3.04
C GLU A 15 -2.28 -3.79 1.54
N ILE A 16 -3.55 -3.86 1.13
CA ILE A 16 -3.91 -3.89 -0.29
C ILE A 16 -3.40 -2.63 -1.00
N LEU A 17 -3.56 -1.45 -0.40
CA LEU A 17 -3.03 -0.19 -0.96
C LEU A 17 -1.51 -0.27 -1.17
N PHE A 18 -0.78 -0.76 -0.17
CA PHE A 18 0.68 -0.92 -0.23
C PHE A 18 1.11 -1.99 -1.23
N LEU A 19 0.33 -3.06 -1.44
CA LEU A 19 0.61 -4.07 -2.46
C LEU A 19 0.36 -3.55 -3.88
N MET A 20 -0.67 -2.72 -4.07
CA MET A 20 -0.94 -2.10 -5.36
C MET A 20 0.07 -1.00 -5.69
N ASN A 21 0.59 -0.32 -4.67
CA ASN A 21 1.55 0.78 -4.74
C ASN A 21 2.81 0.44 -3.90
N PRO A 22 3.64 -0.53 -4.32
CA PRO A 22 4.76 -1.06 -3.53
C PRO A 22 5.79 -0.01 -3.12
N GLU A 23 5.88 1.12 -3.80
CA GLU A 23 6.72 2.27 -3.40
C GLU A 23 6.36 2.77 -1.99
N LEU A 24 5.11 2.59 -1.52
CA LEU A 24 4.70 2.94 -0.16
C LEU A 24 5.40 2.10 0.92
N ILE A 25 5.82 0.87 0.61
CA ILE A 25 6.45 -0.05 1.58
C ILE A 25 7.76 0.55 2.13
N VAL A 26 8.49 1.34 1.32
CA VAL A 26 9.75 1.96 1.75
C VAL A 26 9.55 2.92 2.93
N SER A 27 8.35 3.49 3.11
CA SER A 27 8.04 4.36 4.24
C SER A 27 8.27 3.69 5.59
N ARG A 28 8.11 2.36 5.67
CA ARG A 28 8.35 1.57 6.89
C ARG A 28 9.81 1.59 7.33
N LEU A 29 10.75 1.86 6.41
CA LEU A 29 12.17 1.89 6.72
C LEU A 29 12.54 3.09 7.60
N PHE A 30 11.86 4.22 7.43
CA PHE A 30 12.26 5.50 8.02
C PHE A 30 11.13 6.25 8.74
N THR A 31 9.92 5.68 8.82
CA THR A 31 8.79 6.29 9.55
C THR A 31 8.55 5.54 10.85
N GLU A 32 8.76 6.22 11.98
CA GLU A 32 8.42 5.71 13.31
C GLU A 32 6.88 5.59 13.46
N LYS A 33 6.42 4.93 14.54
CA LYS A 33 5.01 4.88 14.88
C LYS A 33 4.48 6.31 15.10
N LEU A 34 3.53 6.72 14.27
CA LEU A 34 2.83 8.00 14.39
C LEU A 34 2.13 8.14 15.75
N GLY A 35 2.29 9.31 16.38
CA GLY A 35 1.52 9.73 17.55
C GLY A 35 0.13 10.24 17.18
N ASP A 36 -0.66 10.59 18.20
CA ASP A 36 -2.09 10.95 18.04
C ASP A 36 -2.34 12.19 17.15
N ASN A 37 -1.34 13.07 17.03
CA ASN A 37 -1.42 14.30 16.24
C ASN A 37 -0.52 14.29 14.99
N GLU A 38 -0.04 13.12 14.59
CA GLU A 38 0.88 12.97 13.46
C GLU A 38 0.23 12.21 12.30
N CYS A 39 0.64 12.55 11.08
CA CYS A 39 0.23 11.84 9.88
C CYS A 39 1.39 11.77 8.88
N LEU A 40 1.27 10.87 7.91
CA LEU A 40 2.24 10.69 6.84
C LEU A 40 1.58 11.01 5.50
N PHE A 41 2.12 12.00 4.79
CA PHE A 41 1.73 12.29 3.40
C PHE A 41 2.76 11.66 2.45
N ILE A 42 2.28 10.85 1.52
CA ILE A 42 3.09 10.29 0.44
C ILE A 42 2.45 10.69 -0.88
N THR A 43 3.22 11.29 -1.77
CA THR A 43 2.76 11.76 -3.08
C THR A 43 3.63 11.15 -4.19
N GLY A 44 2.99 10.78 -5.30
CA GLY A 44 3.70 10.27 -6.49
C GLY A 44 3.94 8.76 -6.50
N SER A 45 3.34 8.00 -5.58
CA SER A 45 3.38 6.54 -5.67
C SER A 45 2.60 6.05 -6.88
N GLN A 46 3.20 5.18 -7.68
CA GLN A 46 2.52 4.57 -8.82
C GLN A 46 1.76 3.30 -8.43
N GLN A 47 0.60 3.10 -9.05
CA GLN A 47 -0.10 1.82 -8.99
C GLN A 47 0.47 0.85 -10.04
N PHE A 48 0.94 -0.32 -9.61
CA PHE A 48 1.56 -1.33 -10.49
C PHE A 48 0.67 -2.54 -10.75
N SER A 49 -0.31 -2.80 -9.88
CA SER A 49 -1.14 -4.00 -9.94
C SER A 49 -2.62 -3.68 -9.90
N GLN A 50 -3.41 -4.55 -10.50
CA GLN A 50 -4.86 -4.60 -10.33
C GLN A 50 -5.20 -5.78 -9.41
N TYR A 51 -6.26 -5.63 -8.61
CA TYR A 51 -6.74 -6.69 -7.72
C TYR A 51 -8.27 -6.81 -7.76
N SER A 52 -8.77 -7.93 -7.27
CA SER A 52 -10.18 -8.17 -6.98
C SER A 52 -10.33 -8.80 -5.60
N GLY A 53 -11.54 -8.74 -5.02
CA GLY A 53 -11.80 -9.27 -3.69
C GLY A 53 -11.17 -8.45 -2.56
N TYR A 54 -11.29 -8.97 -1.35
CA TYR A 54 -10.84 -8.34 -0.11
C TYR A 54 -10.55 -9.41 0.94
N SER A 55 -9.54 -9.20 1.80
CA SER A 55 -9.13 -10.18 2.81
C SER A 55 -8.97 -11.56 2.18
N ASP A 56 -9.66 -12.58 2.69
CA ASP A 56 -9.54 -13.97 2.23
C ASP A 56 -9.91 -14.20 0.76
N THR A 57 -10.63 -13.26 0.13
CA THR A 57 -11.03 -13.34 -1.27
C THR A 57 -10.11 -12.57 -2.22
N PHE A 58 -9.07 -11.90 -1.68
CA PHE A 58 -8.16 -11.08 -2.45
C PHE A 58 -7.44 -11.91 -3.53
N LYS A 59 -7.39 -11.36 -4.74
CA LYS A 59 -6.66 -11.91 -5.88
C LYS A 59 -6.03 -10.83 -6.71
N TRP A 60 -4.75 -10.99 -7.01
CA TRP A 60 -4.09 -10.25 -8.08
C TRP A 60 -4.69 -10.66 -9.43
N ILE A 61 -5.08 -9.67 -10.24
CA ILE A 61 -5.72 -9.91 -11.56
C ILE A 61 -4.81 -9.55 -12.73
N GLY A 62 -3.78 -8.72 -12.52
CA GLY A 62 -2.89 -8.33 -13.60
C GLY A 62 -2.06 -7.08 -13.31
N PRO A 63 -1.15 -6.74 -14.23
CA PRO A 63 -0.44 -5.47 -14.17
C PRO A 63 -1.40 -4.30 -14.39
N HIS A 64 -1.18 -3.20 -13.67
CA HIS A 64 -1.82 -1.92 -13.94
C HIS A 64 -0.88 -1.02 -14.75
N ARG A 65 -1.39 -0.38 -15.80
CA ARG A 65 -0.71 0.71 -16.47
C ARG A 65 -1.28 2.01 -15.94
N ASP A 66 -0.50 2.66 -15.10
CA ASP A 66 -0.81 3.99 -14.60
C ASP A 66 -0.65 5.00 -15.75
N ASN A 67 -1.64 5.88 -15.91
CA ASN A 67 -1.66 6.89 -16.97
C ASN A 67 -1.40 8.30 -16.42
N ILE A 68 -0.99 8.41 -15.15
CA ILE A 68 -0.65 9.69 -14.53
C ILE A 68 0.71 10.17 -15.08
N GLU A 69 0.74 11.38 -15.63
CA GLU A 69 1.99 12.06 -16.00
C GLU A 69 2.78 12.42 -14.73
N ARG A 70 4.09 12.11 -14.75
CA ARG A 70 5.02 12.31 -13.62
C ARG A 70 5.79 13.62 -13.76
#